data_AF-A0A3S0ETR2-F1
#
_entry.id   AF-A0A3S0ETR2-F1
#
_cell.length_a   1.000
_cell.length_b   1.000
_cell.length_c   1.000
_cell.angle_alpha   90.00
_cell.angle_beta   90.00
_cell.angle_gamma   90.00
#
_symmetry.space_group_name_H-M   'P 1'
#
loop_
_entity.id
_entity.type
_entity.pdbx_description
1 polymer ?
#
loop_
_entity_poly.entity_id
_entity_poly.type
_entity_poly.pdbx_seq_one_letter_code
_entity_poly.pdbx_strand_id
1 'polypeptide(L)' 'VKAWCGRDAGWQEFDPTNGMRASNDHITVGYGRDYSDVAPIVGVLKTTGGQVGEQAVDVIPVVLEKV' A
#
# COMPACT_ATOMS: atom_id res chain seq x y z
N VAL A 1 5.07 -3.87 -0.48
CA VAL A 1 4.82 -5.32 -0.20
C VAL A 1 5.35 -5.66 1.18
N LYS A 2 4.93 -6.78 1.78
CA LYS A 2 5.52 -7.25 3.03
C LYS A 2 5.87 -8.73 2.99
N ALA A 3 6.95 -9.10 3.67
CA ALA A 3 7.43 -10.48 3.74
C ALA A 3 7.46 -10.94 5.20
N TRP A 4 7.10 -12.20 5.45
CA TRP A 4 7.24 -12.80 6.78
C TRP A 4 8.68 -13.28 6.95
N CYS A 5 9.40 -12.72 7.92
CA CYS A 5 10.80 -12.99 8.19
C CYS A 5 11.02 -13.90 9.43
N GLY A 6 10.03 -14.73 9.75
CA GLY A 6 10.08 -15.64 10.89
C GLY A 6 9.56 -15.01 12.19
N ARG A 7 9.58 -15.80 13.27
CA ARG A 7 8.96 -15.43 14.54
C ARG A 7 9.59 -14.20 15.19
N ASP A 8 10.90 -14.04 15.06
CA ASP A 8 11.63 -12.98 15.75
C ASP A 8 11.53 -11.63 15.02
N ALA A 9 11.50 -11.65 13.68
CA ALA A 9 11.47 -10.44 12.86
C ALA A 9 10.07 -10.04 12.38
N GLY A 10 9.12 -10.98 12.34
CA GLY A 10 7.73 -10.71 11.98
C GLY A 10 7.54 -10.31 10.50
N TRP A 11 6.49 -9.53 10.23
CA TRP A 11 6.22 -8.97 8.91
C TRP A 11 7.08 -7.74 8.67
N GLN A 12 7.78 -7.74 7.53
CA GLN A 12 8.65 -6.65 7.14
C GLN A 12 8.18 -5.99 5.85
N GLU A 13 8.04 -4.67 5.86
CA GLU A 13 7.54 -3.88 4.73
C GLU A 13 8.64 -3.30 3.84
N PHE A 14 8.41 -3.33 2.52
CA PHE A 14 9.36 -2.93 1.49
C PHE A 14 8.68 -2.22 0.31
N ASP A 15 9.41 -1.28 -0.28
CA ASP A 15 9.13 -0.65 -1.56
C ASP A 15 10.11 -1.20 -2.63
N PRO A 16 9.68 -2.20 -3.42
CA PRO A 16 10.53 -2.80 -4.44
C PRO A 16 10.72 -1.90 -5.66
N THR A 17 9.86 -0.89 -5.88
CA THR A 17 10.00 0.05 -6.99
C THR A 17 11.25 0.92 -6.81
N ASN A 18 11.53 1.30 -5.57
CA ASN A 18 12.66 2.15 -5.21
C ASN A 18 13.81 1.39 -4.51
N GLY A 19 13.67 0.07 -4.30
CA GLY A 19 14.70 -0.76 -3.68
C GLY A 19 14.98 -0.43 -2.21
N MET A 20 13.95 -0.02 -1.46
CA MET A 20 14.09 0.47 -0.08
C MET A 20 13.06 -0.15 0.88
N ARG A 21 13.23 0.08 2.19
CA ARG A 21 12.19 -0.25 3.18
C ARG A 21 11.05 0.77 3.07
N ALA A 22 9.83 0.28 3.25
CA ALA A 22 8.67 1.18 3.36
C ALA A 22 8.80 2.04 4.63
N SER A 23 8.32 3.28 4.55
CA SER A 23 8.38 4.27 5.63
C SER A 23 7.02 4.95 5.80
N ASN A 24 6.98 6.05 6.56
CA ASN A 24 5.74 6.76 6.92
C ASN A 24 4.99 7.36 5.71
N ASP A 25 5.63 7.44 4.54
CA ASP A 25 5.05 7.85 3.27
C ASP A 25 4.38 6.70 2.49
N HIS A 26 4.55 5.44 2.92
CA HIS A 26 3.85 4.28 2.37
C HIS A 26 2.60 3.95 3.19
N ILE A 27 1.48 4.57 2.85
CA ILE A 27 0.21 4.35 3.55
C ILE A 27 -0.46 3.05 3.09
N THR A 28 -0.72 2.15 4.04
CA THR A 28 -1.47 0.91 3.76
C THR A 28 -2.96 1.21 3.59
N VAL A 29 -3.48 1.00 2.37
CA VAL A 29 -4.91 1.15 2.04
C VAL A 29 -5.67 -0.18 1.96
N GLY A 30 -4.95 -1.31 1.94
CA GLY A 30 -5.52 -2.65 1.88
C GLY A 30 -4.44 -3.71 2.07
N TYR A 31 -4.82 -4.91 2.51
CA TYR A 31 -3.89 -6.03 2.68
C TYR A 31 -4.51 -7.35 2.20
N GLY A 32 -3.74 -8.09 1.39
CA GLY A 32 -4.12 -9.37 0.79
C GLY A 32 -2.89 -10.19 0.42
N ARG A 33 -3.07 -11.44 -0.01
CA ARG A 33 -1.98 -12.32 -0.47
C ARG A 33 -1.51 -11.91 -1.86
N ASP A 34 -2.45 -11.47 -2.69
CA ASP A 34 -2.18 -11.00 -4.04
C ASP A 34 -3.03 -9.76 -4.37
N TYR A 35 -2.88 -9.27 -5.60
CA TYR A 35 -3.61 -8.10 -6.08
C TYR A 35 -5.13 -8.31 -6.12
N SER A 36 -5.60 -9.54 -6.36
CA SER A 36 -7.04 -9.81 -6.51
C SER A 36 -7.80 -9.70 -5.18
N ASP A 37 -7.13 -9.94 -4.05
CA ASP A 37 -7.69 -9.75 -2.71
C ASP A 37 -7.98 -8.27 -2.37
N VAL A 38 -7.32 -7.32 -3.05
CA VAL A 38 -7.33 -5.88 -2.71
C VAL A 38 -7.47 -4.97 -3.93
N ALA A 39 -7.98 -5.49 -5.04
CA ALA A 39 -8.06 -4.73 -6.28
C ALA A 39 -8.97 -3.49 -6.08
N PRO A 40 -8.51 -2.27 -6.41
CA PRO A 40 -9.32 -1.06 -6.27
C PRO A 40 -10.54 -1.06 -7.20
N ILE A 41 -10.48 -1.83 -8.29
CA ILE A 41 -11.58 -2.04 -9.23
C ILE A 41 -11.66 -3.55 -9.50
N VAL A 42 -12.86 -4.12 -9.36
CA VAL A 42 -13.14 -5.53 -9.66
C VAL A 42 -14.03 -5.61 -10.91
N GLY A 43 -13.73 -6.54 -11.81
CA GLY A 43 -14.48 -6.75 -13.05
C GLY A 43 -13.81 -6.13 -14.28
N VAL A 44 -14.60 -5.83 -15.31
CA VAL A 44 -14.10 -5.30 -16.59
C VAL A 44 -14.71 -3.92 -16.82
N LEU A 45 -13.85 -2.90 -16.93
CA LEU A 45 -14.23 -1.57 -17.35
C LEU A 45 -13.97 -1.42 -18.86
N LYS A 46 -15.03 -1.19 -19.65
CA LYS A 46 -14.92 -0.87 -21.09
C LYS A 46 -15.32 0.58 -21.31
N THR A 47 -14.37 1.41 -21.72
CA THR A 47 -14.59 2.82 -22.06
C THR A 47 -13.90 3.14 -23.39
N THR A 48 -14.26 4.27 -24.00
CA THR A 48 -13.64 4.79 -25.21
C THR A 48 -13.10 6.18 -24.95
N GLY A 49 -11.91 6.51 -25.45
CA GLY A 49 -11.27 7.82 -25.23
C GLY A 49 -10.14 7.75 -24.20
N GLY A 50 -9.64 8.92 -23.79
CA GLY A 50 -8.59 9.05 -22.78
C GLY A 50 -9.09 8.68 -21.38
N GLN A 51 -8.19 8.22 -20.53
CA GLN A 51 -8.47 7.83 -19.16
C GLN A 51 -7.59 8.64 -18.21
N VAL A 52 -8.24 9.25 -17.20
CA VAL A 52 -7.60 10.03 -16.14
C VAL A 52 -7.98 9.37 -14.82
N GLY A 53 -6.99 9.15 -13.96
CA GLY A 53 -7.19 8.63 -12.62
C GLY A 53 -6.53 9.53 -11.60
N GLU A 54 -7.21 9.76 -10.49
CA GLU A 54 -6.69 10.46 -9.32
C GLU A 54 -6.87 9.55 -8.10
N GLN A 55 -5.85 9.47 -7.26
CA GLN A 55 -5.88 8.72 -6.01
C GLN A 55 -5.24 9.57 -4.91
N ALA A 56 -5.92 9.64 -3.77
CA ALA A 56 -5.46 10.37 -2.61
C ALA A 56 -5.88 9.63 -1.33
N VAL A 57 -5.20 9.96 -0.23
CA VAL A 57 -5.55 9.51 1.12
C VAL A 57 -5.63 10.72 2.03
N ASP A 58 -6.62 10.76 2.91
CA ASP A 58 -6.70 11.76 3.97
C ASP A 58 -5.94 11.26 5.20
N VAL A 59 -5.11 12.12 5.77
CA VAL A 59 -4.27 11.80 6.94
C VAL A 59 -4.49 12.80 8.06
N ILE A 60 -4.50 12.30 9.30
CA ILE A 60 -4.54 13.14 10.51
C ILE A 60 -3.12 13.20 11.07
N PRO A 61 -2.54 14.40 11.28
CA PRO A 61 -1.25 14.53 11.93
C PRO A 61 -1.27 13.95 13.34
N VAL A 62 -0.36 13.03 13.61
CA VAL A 62 -0.14 12.47 14.95
C VAL A 62 1.06 13.15 15.58
N VAL A 63 0.86 13.74 16.76
CA VAL A 63 1.97 14.24 17.58
C VAL A 63 2.62 13.02 18.23
N LEU A 64 3.88 12.74 17.90
CA LEU A 64 4.63 11.69 18.59
C LEU A 64 4.93 12.17 20.02
N GLU A 65 4.28 11.57 21.02
CA GLU A 65 4.79 11.63 22.39
C GLU A 65 6.14 10.90 22.38
N LYS A 66 7.22 11.64 22.64
CA LYS A 66 8.54 11.04 22.85
C LYS A 66 8.47 10.21 24.14
N VAL A 67 8.50 8.89 23.98
CA VAL A 67 8.85 7.95 25.07
C VAL A 67 10.32 8.10 25.40
#